data_AF-A0A538EGR4-F1
#
_entry.id   AF-A0A538EGR4-F1
#
_cell.length_a   1.000
_cell.length_b   1.000
_cell.length_c   1.000
_cell.angle_alpha   90.00
_cell.angle_beta   90.00
_cell.angle_gamma   90.00
#
_symmetry.space_group_name_H-M   'P 1'
#
loop_
_entity.id
_entity.type
_entity.pdbx_description
1 polymer ?
#
loop_
_entity_poly.entity_id
_entity_poly.type
_entity_poly.pdbx_seq_one_letter_code
_entity_poly.pdbx_strand_id
1 'polypeptide(L)'
;MALAGCGGTTHHAASQPRPQCTGSKVAAKRAHARAQLNADLARLRVAAKTMERHTEQGNDAINAALDRFMLHVAQPTLPVHERSRFIDHAAAIVSPKCYLCFQALEASRPTGAAA
;
A
#
# COMPACT_ATOMS: atom_id res chain seq x y z
N MET A 1 62.57 -20.08 8.50
CA MET A 1 61.25 -19.85 9.13
C MET A 1 61.29 -18.49 9.80
N ALA A 2 60.70 -17.47 9.17
CA ALA A 2 60.62 -16.12 9.73
C ALA A 2 59.14 -15.81 9.98
N LEU A 3 58.80 -15.52 11.24
CA LEU A 3 57.49 -15.02 11.66
C LEU A 3 57.42 -13.54 11.29
N ALA A 4 56.50 -13.17 10.40
CA ALA A 4 56.12 -11.79 10.16
C ALA A 4 54.67 -11.61 10.65
N GLY A 5 54.52 -10.98 11.81
CA GLY A 5 53.26 -10.38 12.22
C GLY A 5 53.08 -9.03 11.52
N CYS A 6 51.88 -8.78 11.00
CA CYS A 6 51.44 -7.43 10.66
C CYS A 6 49.99 -7.27 11.12
N GLY A 7 49.81 -6.48 12.17
CA GLY A 7 48.52 -5.92 12.53
C GLY A 7 48.01 -5.05 11.37
N GLY A 8 46.80 -5.34 10.91
CA GLY A 8 46.08 -4.52 9.95
C GLY A 8 45.04 -3.70 10.70
N THR A 9 45.27 -2.39 10.73
CA THR A 9 44.39 -1.33 11.24
C THR A 9 42.97 -1.47 10.71
N THR A 10 41.99 -1.62 11.60
CA THR A 10 40.58 -1.38 11.29
C THR A 10 40.39 0.12 11.05
N HIS A 11 40.52 0.54 9.79
CA HIS A 11 39.97 1.81 9.36
C HIS A 11 38.45 1.72 9.53
N HIS A 12 37.93 2.31 10.61
CA HIS A 12 36.52 2.63 10.70
C HIS A 12 36.17 3.45 9.47
N ALA A 13 35.47 2.83 8.52
CA ALA A 13 34.86 3.54 7.42
C ALA A 13 33.99 4.62 8.03
N ALA A 14 34.45 5.87 7.96
CA ALA A 14 33.68 7.02 8.38
C ALA A 14 32.35 6.94 7.61
N SER A 15 31.27 6.70 8.34
CA SER A 15 29.92 6.65 7.82
C SER A 15 29.71 7.89 6.96
N GLN A 16 29.62 7.72 5.64
CA GLN A 16 29.35 8.85 4.75
C GLN A 16 28.07 9.54 5.24
N PRO A 17 28.02 10.89 5.28
CA PRO A 17 26.82 11.60 5.69
C PRO A 17 25.66 11.13 4.82
N ARG A 18 24.62 10.58 5.45
CA ARG A 18 23.40 10.23 4.71
C ARG A 18 22.93 11.50 4.00
N PRO A 19 22.64 11.45 2.68
CA PRO A 19 22.18 12.62 1.96
C PRO A 19 20.98 13.22 2.69
N GLN A 20 21.03 14.51 3.01
CA GLN A 20 19.90 15.20 3.60
C GLN A 20 18.72 15.11 2.62
N CYS A 21 17.63 14.49 3.06
CA CYS A 21 16.40 14.49 2.29
C CYS A 21 15.92 15.93 2.11
N THR A 22 15.94 16.43 0.88
CA THR A 22 15.39 17.74 0.54
C THR A 22 13.90 17.60 0.20
N GLY A 23 13.06 18.56 0.63
CA GLY A 23 11.62 18.61 0.31
C GLY A 23 10.67 18.37 1.48
N SER A 24 9.36 18.40 1.18
CA SER A 24 8.29 18.30 2.19
C SER A 24 8.03 16.84 2.60
N LYS A 25 8.19 16.55 3.91
CA LYS A 25 7.82 15.24 4.50
C LYS A 25 6.36 14.88 4.24
N VAL A 26 5.45 15.87 4.25
CA VAL A 26 4.02 15.66 3.98
C VAL A 26 3.81 15.24 2.54
N ALA A 27 4.47 15.91 1.59
CA ALA A 27 4.38 15.56 0.18
C ALA A 27 4.92 14.14 -0.09
N ALA A 28 6.05 13.77 0.52
CA ALA A 28 6.63 12.43 0.41
C ALA A 28 5.68 11.35 0.95
N LYS A 29 5.06 11.58 2.13
CA LYS A 29 4.08 10.64 2.69
C LYS A 29 2.85 10.47 1.78
N ARG A 30 2.33 11.55 1.22
CA ARG A 30 1.20 11.49 0.27
C ARG A 30 1.56 10.75 -1.01
N ALA A 31 2.73 11.01 -1.57
CA ALA A 31 3.23 10.30 -2.75
C ALA A 31 3.36 8.79 -2.48
N HIS A 32 3.91 8.42 -1.32
CA HIS A 32 4.01 7.03 -0.89
C HIS A 32 2.63 6.37 -0.72
N ALA A 33 1.69 7.04 -0.05
CA ALA A 33 0.32 6.53 0.14
C ALA A 33 -0.39 6.27 -1.20
N ARG A 34 -0.24 7.18 -2.17
CA ARG A 34 -0.75 6.98 -3.55
C ARG A 34 -0.12 5.77 -4.22
N ALA A 35 1.21 5.61 -4.11
CA ALA A 35 1.91 4.48 -4.69
C ALA A 35 1.43 3.15 -4.08
N GLN A 36 1.22 3.10 -2.76
CA GLN A 36 0.68 1.92 -2.08
C GLN A 36 -0.72 1.58 -2.58
N LEU A 37 -1.63 2.55 -2.63
CA LEU A 37 -3.01 2.34 -3.08
C LEU A 37 -3.07 1.92 -4.56
N ASN A 38 -2.25 2.51 -5.43
CA ASN A 38 -2.14 2.08 -6.82
C ASN A 38 -1.66 0.62 -6.93
N ALA A 39 -0.68 0.23 -6.10
CA ALA A 39 -0.21 -1.14 -6.06
C ALA A 39 -1.29 -2.10 -5.51
N ASP A 40 -2.12 -1.67 -4.56
CA ASP A 40 -3.26 -2.45 -4.08
C ASP A 40 -4.34 -2.62 -5.14
N LEU A 41 -4.66 -1.57 -5.91
CA LEU A 41 -5.58 -1.70 -7.05
C LEU A 41 -5.04 -2.69 -8.09
N ALA A 42 -3.73 -2.70 -8.34
CA ALA A 42 -3.11 -3.69 -9.22
C ALA A 42 -3.26 -5.12 -8.65
N ARG A 43 -3.03 -5.30 -7.34
CA ARG A 43 -3.24 -6.58 -6.64
C ARG A 43 -4.70 -7.04 -6.71
N LEU A 44 -5.66 -6.14 -6.47
CA LEU A 44 -7.09 -6.44 -6.60
C LEU A 44 -7.44 -6.90 -8.02
N ARG A 45 -6.91 -6.25 -9.05
CA ARG A 45 -7.11 -6.70 -10.44
C ARG A 45 -6.56 -8.10 -10.70
N VAL A 46 -5.39 -8.43 -10.16
CA VAL A 46 -4.80 -9.77 -10.29
C VAL A 46 -5.64 -10.80 -9.52
N ALA A 47 -6.02 -10.49 -8.28
CA ALA A 47 -6.84 -11.37 -7.45
C ALA A 47 -8.23 -11.61 -8.05
N ALA A 48 -8.87 -10.57 -8.59
CA ALA A 48 -10.16 -10.68 -9.27
C ALA A 48 -10.13 -11.61 -10.51
N LYS A 49 -8.97 -11.80 -11.15
CA LYS A 49 -8.81 -12.77 -12.25
C LYS A 49 -8.83 -14.22 -11.78
N THR A 50 -8.53 -14.48 -10.51
CA THR A 50 -8.66 -15.82 -9.92
C THR A 50 -10.11 -16.24 -9.69
N MET A 51 -11.05 -15.31 -9.90
CA MET A 51 -12.48 -15.55 -9.77
C MET A 51 -13.11 -15.76 -11.15
N GLU A 52 -13.49 -17.00 -11.44
CA GLU A 52 -14.14 -17.36 -12.70
C GLU A 52 -15.58 -16.84 -12.79
N ARG A 53 -16.29 -16.80 -11.66
CA ARG A 53 -17.69 -16.37 -11.55
C ARG A 53 -17.91 -15.38 -10.43
N HIS A 54 -19.07 -14.75 -10.45
CA HIS A 54 -19.55 -13.98 -9.31
C HIS A 54 -19.78 -14.90 -8.11
N THR A 55 -19.40 -14.43 -6.93
CA THR A 55 -19.62 -15.14 -5.66
C THR A 55 -20.00 -14.13 -4.59
N GLU A 56 -20.64 -14.59 -3.53
CA GLU A 56 -21.00 -13.71 -2.43
C GLU A 56 -19.77 -13.28 -1.61
N GLN A 57 -18.94 -14.26 -1.20
CA GLN A 57 -17.83 -14.08 -0.24
C GLN A 57 -16.45 -13.90 -0.89
N GLY A 58 -16.32 -14.07 -2.20
CA GLY A 58 -15.02 -14.07 -2.85
C GLY A 58 -14.24 -15.35 -2.62
N ASN A 59 -12.92 -15.23 -2.74
CA ASN A 59 -11.93 -16.26 -2.39
C ASN A 59 -10.80 -15.63 -1.58
N ASP A 60 -9.87 -16.44 -1.08
CA ASP A 60 -8.79 -15.97 -0.23
C ASP A 60 -7.92 -14.89 -0.88
N ALA A 61 -7.69 -15.01 -2.19
CA ALA A 61 -6.85 -14.06 -2.93
C ALA A 61 -7.47 -12.65 -2.98
N ILE A 62 -8.77 -12.54 -3.31
CA ILE A 62 -9.44 -11.24 -3.38
C ILE A 62 -9.67 -10.66 -1.99
N ASN A 63 -9.96 -11.50 -1.00
CA ASN A 63 -10.17 -11.07 0.39
C ASN A 63 -8.87 -10.52 0.98
N ALA A 64 -7.74 -11.22 0.83
CA ALA A 64 -6.45 -10.72 1.30
C ALA A 64 -5.99 -9.44 0.58
N ALA A 65 -6.30 -9.31 -0.72
CA ALA A 65 -6.01 -8.08 -1.47
C ALA A 65 -6.89 -6.91 -1.01
N LEU A 66 -8.16 -7.18 -0.73
CA LEU A 66 -9.11 -6.20 -0.23
C LEU A 66 -8.75 -5.72 1.18
N ASP A 67 -8.43 -6.62 2.11
CA ASP A 67 -8.02 -6.26 3.47
C ASP A 67 -6.82 -5.32 3.46
N ARG A 68 -5.82 -5.62 2.62
CA ARG A 68 -4.64 -4.76 2.46
C ARG A 68 -5.00 -3.38 1.92
N PHE A 69 -5.87 -3.33 0.91
CA PHE A 69 -6.37 -2.06 0.37
C PHE A 69 -7.09 -1.25 1.45
N MET A 70 -7.99 -1.89 2.22
CA MET A 70 -8.74 -1.25 3.29
C MET A 70 -7.82 -0.66 4.36
N LEU A 71 -6.76 -1.38 4.74
CA LEU A 71 -5.76 -0.89 5.70
C LEU A 71 -5.03 0.36 5.22
N HIS A 72 -4.68 0.44 3.93
CA HIS A 72 -4.00 1.63 3.39
C HIS A 72 -4.97 2.80 3.16
N VAL A 73 -6.19 2.54 2.67
CA VAL A 73 -7.16 3.60 2.38
C VAL A 73 -7.78 4.17 3.65
N ALA A 74 -7.74 3.45 4.77
CA ALA A 74 -8.15 3.96 6.08
C ALA A 74 -7.21 5.04 6.63
N GLN A 75 -5.96 5.12 6.15
CA GLN A 75 -4.99 6.08 6.67
C GLN A 75 -5.36 7.52 6.30
N PRO A 76 -5.33 8.48 7.26
CA PRO A 76 -5.69 9.87 7.02
C PRO A 76 -4.60 10.68 6.28
N THR A 77 -3.72 10.01 5.54
CA THR A 77 -2.59 10.65 4.83
C THR A 77 -3.05 11.42 3.60
N LEU A 78 -4.06 10.89 2.91
CA LEU A 78 -4.68 11.50 1.72
C LEU A 78 -5.98 12.22 2.09
N PRO A 79 -6.35 13.29 1.36
CA PRO A 79 -7.64 13.94 1.53
C PRO A 79 -8.82 12.97 1.33
N VAL A 80 -9.95 13.25 1.97
CA VAL A 80 -11.17 12.43 1.89
C VAL A 80 -11.60 12.17 0.44
N HIS A 81 -11.66 13.19 -0.40
CA HIS A 81 -12.08 13.04 -1.80
C HIS A 81 -11.16 12.08 -2.58
N GLU A 82 -9.86 12.10 -2.30
CA GLU A 82 -8.88 11.26 -2.96
C GLU A 82 -9.04 9.80 -2.51
N ARG A 83 -9.22 9.57 -1.21
CA ARG A 83 -9.52 8.25 -0.65
C ARG A 83 -10.80 7.67 -1.22
N SER A 84 -11.87 8.47 -1.31
CA SER A 84 -13.14 8.05 -1.92
C SER A 84 -12.97 7.63 -3.39
N ARG A 85 -12.14 8.34 -4.17
CA ARG A 85 -11.83 7.94 -5.56
C ARG A 85 -11.12 6.58 -5.63
N PHE A 86 -10.20 6.30 -4.72
CA PHE A 86 -9.58 4.97 -4.64
C PHE A 86 -10.60 3.87 -4.32
N ILE A 87 -11.56 4.14 -3.43
CA ILE A 87 -12.65 3.21 -3.10
C ILE A 87 -13.52 2.96 -4.33
N ASP A 88 -13.89 4.00 -5.10
CA ASP A 88 -14.65 3.84 -6.35
C ASP A 88 -13.93 2.92 -7.35
N HIS A 89 -12.61 3.08 -7.49
CA HIS A 89 -11.81 2.23 -8.37
C HIS A 89 -11.73 0.79 -7.87
N ALA A 90 -11.58 0.57 -6.56
CA ALA A 90 -11.60 -0.76 -5.97
C ALA A 90 -12.98 -1.42 -6.15
N ALA A 91 -14.06 -0.67 -5.93
CA ALA A 91 -15.43 -1.13 -6.08
C ALA A 91 -15.72 -1.59 -7.52
N ALA A 92 -15.27 -0.84 -8.52
CA ALA A 92 -15.39 -1.22 -9.93
C ALA A 92 -14.64 -2.52 -10.27
N ILE A 93 -13.55 -2.83 -9.57
CA ILE A 93 -12.80 -4.09 -9.77
C ILE A 93 -13.53 -5.27 -9.14
N VAL A 94 -14.07 -5.10 -7.93
CA VAL A 94 -14.60 -6.23 -7.15
C VAL A 94 -16.10 -6.48 -7.34
N SER A 95 -16.90 -5.46 -7.67
CA SER A 95 -18.36 -5.60 -7.77
C SER A 95 -18.84 -6.66 -8.76
N PRO A 96 -18.19 -6.90 -9.92
CA PRO A 96 -18.61 -7.98 -10.81
C PRO A 96 -18.30 -9.37 -10.25
N LYS A 97 -17.41 -9.46 -9.26
CA LYS A 97 -16.83 -10.71 -8.78
C LYS A 97 -17.30 -11.12 -7.39
N CYS A 98 -17.44 -10.17 -6.48
CA CYS A 98 -17.65 -10.44 -5.06
C CYS A 98 -18.61 -9.40 -4.43
N TYR A 99 -19.81 -9.85 -4.03
CA TYR A 99 -20.84 -8.98 -3.45
C TYR A 99 -20.42 -8.40 -2.09
N LEU A 100 -19.97 -9.23 -1.17
CA LEU A 100 -19.57 -8.77 0.18
C LEU A 100 -18.30 -7.93 0.14
N CYS A 101 -17.39 -8.19 -0.80
CA CYS A 101 -16.23 -7.33 -1.05
C CYS A 101 -16.66 -5.91 -1.44
N PHE A 102 -17.66 -5.79 -2.30
CA PHE A 102 -18.24 -4.50 -2.67
C PHE A 102 -18.92 -3.82 -1.48
N GLN A 103 -19.73 -4.56 -0.71
CA GLN A 103 -20.36 -4.00 0.50
C GLN A 103 -19.34 -3.48 1.51
N ALA A 104 -18.24 -4.22 1.73
CA ALA A 104 -17.18 -3.80 2.64
C ALA A 104 -16.54 -2.46 2.22
N LEU A 105 -16.33 -2.26 0.92
CA LEU A 105 -15.84 -1.00 0.37
C LEU A 105 -16.82 0.15 0.60
N GLU A 106 -18.11 -0.06 0.32
CA GLU A 106 -19.14 0.95 0.52
C GLU A 106 -19.29 1.32 2.00
N ALA A 107 -19.20 0.35 2.91
CA ALA A 107 -19.21 0.57 4.35
C ALA A 107 -17.97 1.33 4.86
N SER A 108 -16.84 1.22 4.16
CA SER A 108 -15.58 1.88 4.53
C SER A 108 -15.46 3.33 4.03
N ARG A 109 -16.44 3.83 3.26
CA ARG A 109 -16.37 5.18 2.69
C ARG A 109 -16.18 6.24 3.79
N PRO A 110 -15.19 7.14 3.65
CA PRO A 110 -14.97 8.18 4.66
C PRO A 110 -16.20 9.11 4.70
N THR A 111 -16.82 9.21 5.87
CA THR A 111 -17.83 10.23 6.13
C THR A 111 -17.11 11.58 6.26
N GLY A 112 -17.62 12.62 5.59
CA GLY A 112 -16.96 13.92 5.46
C GLY A 112 -16.84 14.75 6.75
N ALA A 113 -16.84 14.12 7.93
CA ALA A 113 -16.89 14.79 9.23
C ALA A 113 -15.51 15.23 9.78
N ALA A 114 -14.41 15.00 9.07
CA ALA A 114 -13.08 15.44 9.51
C ALA A 114 -12.52 16.49 8.53
N ALA A 115 -12.84 17.76 8.81
CA ALA A 115 -12.10 18.93 8.36
C ALA A 115 -11.35 19.52 9.56
#